data_AF-A0A376MIU9-F1
#
_entry.id   AF-A0A376MIU9-F1
#
_cell.length_a   1.000
_cell.length_b   1.000
_cell.length_c   1.000
_cell.angle_alpha   90.00
_cell.angle_beta   90.00
_cell.angle_gamma   90.00
#
_symmetry.space_group_name_H-M   'P 1'
#
loop_
_entity.id
_entity.type
_entity.pdbx_description
1 polymer ?
#
loop_
_entity_poly.entity_id
_entity_poly.type
_entity_poly.pdbx_seq_one_letter_code
_entity_poly.pdbx_strand_id
1 'polypeptide(L)'
;MSKRSAPGAMIIHFLGGIHELYFPYVLMKPLTIIAMIAGGMSGTWMFNLLDGGLVAGPSPGSIFAYLALTPKGSFLATIAGVTVGTLVSFAITSLILKMEKRWKRRTKMSLLSQPCG
;
A
#
# COMPACT_ATOMS: atom_id res chain seq x y z
N MET A 1 14.89 12.19 0.62
CA MET A 1 14.81 11.30 1.80
C MET A 1 14.01 10.03 1.51
N SER A 2 12.73 10.15 1.14
CA SER A 2 11.83 8.99 0.88
C SER A 2 12.36 7.91 -0.07
N LYS A 3 13.05 8.26 -1.17
CA LYS A 3 13.62 7.26 -2.10
C LYS A 3 14.71 6.36 -1.50
N ARG A 4 15.48 6.85 -0.52
CA ARG A 4 16.58 6.08 0.11
C ARG A 4 16.09 5.21 1.26
N SER A 5 15.08 5.67 2.00
CA SER A 5 14.53 4.95 3.16
C SER A 5 13.38 4.00 2.80
N ALA A 6 12.72 4.19 1.65
CA ALA A 6 11.62 3.33 1.19
C ALA A 6 11.96 1.83 1.08
N PRO A 7 13.09 1.38 0.50
CA PRO A 7 13.36 -0.05 0.38
C PRO A 7 13.59 -0.72 1.74
N GLY A 8 14.30 -0.07 2.67
CA GLY A 8 14.46 -0.57 4.03
C GLY A 8 13.12 -0.64 4.78
N ALA A 9 12.27 0.37 4.60
CA ALA A 9 10.95 0.40 5.20
C ALA A 9 10.02 -0.71 4.69
N MET A 10 10.11 -1.04 3.40
CA MET A 10 9.35 -2.13 2.79
C MET A 10 9.72 -3.49 3.40
N ILE A 11 11.01 -3.75 3.59
CA ILE A 11 11.49 -5.02 4.17
C ILE A 11 10.98 -5.18 5.60
N ILE A 12 11.11 -4.14 6.43
CA ILE A 12 10.67 -4.15 7.83
C ILE A 12 9.14 -4.26 7.91
N HIS A 13 8.40 -3.59 7.02
CA HIS A 13 6.95 -3.67 6.97
C HIS A 13 6.47 -5.08 6.59
N PHE A 14 7.00 -5.64 5.51
CA PHE A 14 6.54 -6.93 4.97
C PHE A 14 7.00 -8.14 5.81
N LEU A 15 8.27 -8.16 6.21
CA LEU A 15 8.85 -9.27 6.96
C LEU A 15 8.71 -9.10 8.48
N GLY A 16 8.76 -7.87 8.97
CA GLY A 16 8.64 -7.57 10.40
C GLY A 16 7.21 -7.30 10.86
N GLY A 17 6.30 -6.93 9.95
CA GLY A 17 4.91 -6.61 10.31
C GLY A 17 4.77 -5.32 11.11
N ILE A 18 5.73 -4.40 10.99
CA ILE A 18 5.71 -3.08 11.64
C ILE A 18 4.98 -2.12 10.70
N HIS A 19 3.69 -1.91 10.94
CA HIS A 19 2.82 -1.05 10.15
C HIS A 19 3.05 0.44 10.46
N GLU A 20 3.79 0.75 11.50
CA GLU A 20 4.06 2.11 11.93
C GLU A 20 5.02 2.83 10.97
N LEU A 21 5.90 2.08 10.31
CA LEU A 21 6.96 2.63 9.48
C LEU A 21 6.44 3.27 8.19
N TYR A 22 5.23 2.92 7.73
CA TYR A 22 4.62 3.58 6.58
C TYR A 22 3.86 4.87 6.95
N PHE A 23 3.53 5.11 8.23
CA PHE A 23 2.72 6.27 8.64
C PHE A 23 3.28 7.61 8.16
N PRO A 24 4.59 7.91 8.28
CA PRO A 24 5.14 9.16 7.79
C PRO A 24 4.90 9.35 6.29
N TYR A 25 4.93 8.27 5.50
CA TYR A 25 4.75 8.34 4.05
C TYR A 25 3.31 8.63 3.66
N VAL A 26 2.36 8.07 4.40
CA VAL A 26 0.92 8.30 4.18
C VAL A 26 0.53 9.71 4.65
N LEU A 27 1.07 10.19 5.77
CA LEU A 27 0.80 11.54 6.28
C LEU A 27 1.41 12.64 5.40
N MET A 28 2.52 12.37 4.71
CA MET A 28 3.07 13.30 3.70
C MET A 28 2.11 13.50 2.51
N LYS A 29 1.24 12.52 2.23
CA LYS A 29 0.32 12.52 1.09
C LYS A 29 -1.02 11.86 1.49
N PRO A 30 -1.88 12.52 2.25
CA PRO A 30 -3.05 11.90 2.87
C PRO A 30 -4.01 11.22 1.87
N LEU A 31 -4.02 11.64 0.60
CA LEU A 31 -4.79 10.97 -0.45
C LEU A 31 -4.40 9.49 -0.64
N THR A 32 -3.17 9.07 -0.28
CA THR A 32 -2.76 7.66 -0.38
C THR A 32 -3.44 6.75 0.64
N ILE A 33 -4.15 7.29 1.64
CA ILE A 33 -5.00 6.51 2.56
C ILE A 33 -6.06 5.74 1.77
N ILE A 34 -6.62 6.34 0.71
CA ILE A 34 -7.64 5.69 -0.14
C ILE A 34 -7.06 4.43 -0.79
N ALA A 35 -5.79 4.48 -1.22
CA ALA A 35 -5.12 3.33 -1.80
C ALA A 35 -4.92 2.20 -0.78
N MET A 36 -4.62 2.54 0.48
CA MET A 36 -4.47 1.55 1.55
C MET A 36 -5.79 0.84 1.87
N ILE A 37 -6.89 1.60 1.98
CA ILE A 37 -8.21 1.05 2.25
C ILE A 37 -8.63 0.12 1.11
N ALA A 38 -8.53 0.59 -0.13
CA ALA A 38 -8.88 -0.19 -1.31
C ALA A 38 -8.00 -1.46 -1.45
N GLY A 39 -6.71 -1.35 -1.15
CA GLY A 39 -5.80 -2.49 -1.07
C GLY A 39 -6.27 -3.54 -0.05
N GLY A 40 -6.52 -3.12 1.19
CA GLY A 40 -7.02 -4.00 2.25
C GLY A 40 -8.35 -4.67 1.86
N MET A 41 -9.31 -3.90 1.34
CA MET A 41 -10.60 -4.41 0.88
C MET A 41 -10.45 -5.43 -0.26
N SER A 42 -9.57 -5.18 -1.23
CA SER A 42 -9.35 -6.13 -2.33
C SER A 42 -8.69 -7.43 -1.87
N GLY A 43 -7.78 -7.35 -0.90
CA GLY A 43 -7.15 -8.52 -0.30
C GLY A 43 -8.15 -9.36 0.50
N THR A 44 -8.97 -8.72 1.35
CA THR A 44 -10.02 -9.45 2.10
C THR A 44 -11.10 -10.01 1.18
N TRP A 45 -11.44 -9.31 0.10
CA TRP A 45 -12.34 -9.83 -0.92
C TRP A 45 -11.78 -11.09 -1.59
N MET A 46 -10.47 -11.12 -1.88
CA MET A 46 -9.81 -12.31 -2.43
C MET A 46 -9.87 -13.51 -1.46
N PHE A 47 -9.75 -13.27 -0.15
CA PHE A 47 -9.93 -14.33 0.85
C PHE A 47 -11.36 -14.89 0.81
N ASN A 48 -12.38 -14.02 0.71
CA ASN A 48 -13.77 -14.46 0.58
C ASN A 48 -14.02 -15.23 -0.73
N LEU A 49 -13.38 -14.84 -1.84
CA LEU A 49 -13.55 -15.51 -3.13
C LEU A 49 -12.93 -16.91 -3.20
N LEU A 50 -11.81 -17.12 -2.51
CA LEU A 50 -11.06 -18.38 -2.53
C LEU A 50 -11.38 -19.26 -1.32
N ASP A 51 -12.49 -18.97 -0.61
CA ASP A 51 -12.87 -19.63 0.65
C ASP A 51 -11.69 -19.75 1.64
N GLY A 52 -10.86 -18.72 1.65
CA GLY A 52 -9.66 -18.61 2.46
C GLY A 52 -9.81 -17.59 3.58
N GLY A 53 -8.73 -17.38 4.30
CA GLY A 53 -8.71 -16.46 5.42
C GLY A 53 -7.67 -16.87 6.45
N LEU A 54 -7.68 -16.16 7.57
CA LEU A 54 -6.77 -16.40 8.68
C LEU A 54 -7.58 -16.91 9.86
N VAL A 55 -7.04 -17.91 10.58
CA VAL A 55 -7.68 -18.51 11.76
C VAL A 55 -7.78 -17.49 12.91
N ALA A 56 -6.84 -16.54 12.96
CA ALA A 56 -6.84 -15.42 13.89
C ALA A 56 -6.23 -14.17 13.22
N GLY A 57 -6.45 -13.01 13.82
CA GLY A 57 -5.80 -11.77 13.39
C GLY A 57 -4.27 -11.87 13.55
N PRO A 58 -3.48 -11.66 12.49
CA PRO A 58 -2.03 -11.75 12.57
C PRO A 58 -1.46 -10.55 13.35
N SER A 59 -0.70 -10.85 14.40
CA SER A 59 0.05 -9.85 15.17
C SER A 59 1.42 -10.42 15.52
N PRO A 60 2.53 -9.81 15.08
CA PRO A 60 2.66 -8.65 14.19
C PRO A 60 2.11 -8.90 12.77
N GLY A 61 1.87 -7.85 11.98
CA GLY A 61 1.29 -7.93 10.63
C GLY A 61 2.21 -8.50 9.54
N SER A 62 3.12 -9.41 9.89
CA SER A 62 4.16 -9.91 8.98
C SER A 62 3.67 -11.03 8.08
N ILE A 63 4.29 -11.20 6.91
CA ILE A 63 3.96 -12.32 6.02
C ILE A 63 4.13 -13.69 6.68
N PHE A 64 5.07 -13.81 7.62
CA PHE A 64 5.26 -15.05 8.38
C PHE A 64 4.08 -15.35 9.29
N ALA A 65 3.52 -14.32 9.94
CA ALA A 65 2.31 -14.47 10.77
C ALA A 65 1.09 -14.83 9.90
N TYR A 66 0.95 -14.21 8.72
CA TYR A 66 -0.10 -14.55 7.76
C TYR A 66 -0.02 -16.02 7.34
N LEU A 67 1.17 -16.50 6.96
CA LEU A 67 1.34 -17.89 6.55
C LEU A 67 1.17 -18.88 7.71
N ALA A 68 1.61 -18.53 8.92
CA ALA A 68 1.47 -19.37 10.11
C ALA A 68 0.00 -19.54 10.54
N LEU A 69 -0.82 -18.50 10.39
CA LEU A 69 -2.24 -18.48 10.73
C LEU A 69 -3.15 -18.86 9.56
N THR A 70 -2.57 -19.26 8.42
CA THR A 70 -3.33 -19.75 7.26
C THR A 70 -3.76 -21.20 7.50
N PRO A 71 -5.06 -21.53 7.39
CA PRO A 71 -5.53 -22.91 7.40
C PRO A 71 -4.83 -23.80 6.37
N LYS A 72 -4.65 -25.08 6.70
CA LYS A 72 -4.08 -26.05 5.75
C LYS A 72 -4.99 -26.14 4.52
N GLY A 73 -4.45 -25.82 3.34
CA GLY A 73 -5.17 -25.83 2.06
C GLY A 73 -5.52 -24.44 1.50
N SER A 74 -5.46 -23.38 2.30
CA SER A 74 -5.79 -22.01 1.85
C SER A 74 -4.57 -21.09 1.65
N PHE A 75 -3.36 -21.65 1.61
CA PHE A 75 -2.12 -20.90 1.30
C PHE A 75 -2.18 -20.12 -0.01
N LEU A 76 -2.83 -20.70 -1.03
CA LEU A 76 -3.02 -20.04 -2.31
C LEU A 76 -3.92 -18.80 -2.16
N ALA A 77 -4.95 -18.86 -1.31
CA ALA A 77 -5.79 -17.72 -0.99
C ALA A 77 -5.02 -16.63 -0.25
N THR A 78 -4.19 -16.99 0.74
CA THR A 78 -3.34 -16.03 1.48
C THR A 78 -2.38 -15.29 0.56
N ILE A 79 -1.63 -16.03 -0.28
CA ILE A 79 -0.67 -15.44 -1.20
C ILE A 79 -1.39 -14.59 -2.26
N ALA A 80 -2.52 -15.07 -2.79
CA ALA A 80 -3.32 -14.31 -3.76
C ALA A 80 -3.86 -13.01 -3.16
N GLY A 81 -4.43 -13.04 -1.95
CA GLY A 81 -4.97 -11.84 -1.30
C GLY A 81 -3.90 -10.81 -0.96
N VAL A 82 -2.73 -11.23 -0.48
CA VAL A 82 -1.59 -10.32 -0.26
C VAL A 82 -1.11 -9.72 -1.58
N THR A 83 -1.03 -10.52 -2.64
CA THR A 83 -0.59 -10.06 -3.97
C THR A 83 -1.58 -9.07 -4.58
N VAL A 84 -2.88 -9.38 -4.55
CA VAL A 84 -3.95 -8.50 -5.05
C VAL A 84 -3.99 -7.20 -4.26
N GLY A 85 -3.95 -7.26 -2.93
CA GLY A 85 -3.94 -6.05 -2.10
C GLY A 85 -2.73 -5.14 -2.38
N THR A 86 -1.57 -5.75 -2.62
CA THR A 86 -0.34 -5.04 -3.01
C THR A 86 -0.49 -4.39 -4.39
N LEU A 87 -1.01 -5.12 -5.39
CA LEU A 87 -1.22 -4.62 -6.74
C LEU A 87 -2.23 -3.48 -6.79
N VAL A 88 -3.35 -3.60 -6.09
CA VAL A 88 -4.39 -2.56 -6.03
C VAL A 88 -3.86 -1.30 -5.33
N SER A 89 -3.20 -1.46 -4.18
CA SER A 89 -2.57 -0.33 -3.47
C SER A 89 -1.54 0.38 -4.35
N PHE A 90 -0.71 -0.39 -5.05
CA PHE A 90 0.30 0.13 -5.97
C PHE A 90 -0.34 0.88 -7.14
N ALA A 91 -1.35 0.29 -7.77
CA ALA A 91 -2.05 0.90 -8.91
C ALA A 91 -2.67 2.25 -8.52
N ILE A 92 -3.46 2.30 -7.44
CA ILE A 92 -4.12 3.52 -6.99
C ILE A 92 -3.10 4.57 -6.56
N THR A 93 -2.09 4.19 -5.77
CA THR A 93 -1.03 5.11 -5.33
C THR A 93 -0.26 5.67 -6.52
N SER A 94 0.06 4.84 -7.52
CA SER A 94 0.79 5.28 -8.72
C SER A 94 -0.01 6.32 -9.51
N LEU A 95 -1.34 6.15 -9.61
CA LEU A 95 -2.23 7.08 -10.28
C LEU A 95 -2.31 8.41 -9.53
N ILE A 96 -2.51 8.37 -8.21
CA ILE A 96 -2.55 9.57 -7.34
C ILE A 96 -1.25 10.37 -7.49
N LEU A 97 -0.10 9.71 -7.36
CA LEU A 97 1.21 10.37 -7.47
C LEU A 97 1.46 10.96 -8.86
N LYS A 98 1.00 10.30 -9.92
CA LYS A 98 1.12 10.78 -11.30
C LYS A 98 0.23 12.01 -11.55
N MET A 99 -0.98 12.04 -10.97
CA MET A 99 -1.88 13.19 -11.04
C MET A 99 -1.31 14.41 -10.31
N GLU A 100 -0.82 14.22 -9.07
CA GLU A 100 -0.22 15.30 -8.29
C GLU A 100 1.02 15.90 -8.98
N LYS A 101 1.88 15.06 -9.58
CA LYS A 101 3.05 15.53 -10.34
C LYS A 101 2.66 16.31 -11.59
N ARG A 102 1.53 15.98 -12.23
CA ARG A 102 0.99 16.76 -13.35
C ARG A 102 0.46 18.11 -12.89
N TRP A 103 -0.31 18.14 -11.80
CA TRP A 103 -0.82 19.37 -11.20
C TRP A 103 0.32 20.34 -10.86
N LYS A 104 1.32 19.87 -10.09
CA LYS A 104 2.45 20.70 -9.66
C LYS A 104 3.25 21.27 -10.84
N ARG A 105 3.39 20.51 -11.93
CA ARG A 105 4.03 21.00 -13.17
C ARG A 105 3.20 22.07 -13.87
N ARG A 106 1.88 21.89 -13.96
CA ARG A 106 0.98 22.86 -14.59
C ARG A 106 0.96 24.18 -13.82
N THR A 107 0.86 24.13 -12.49
CA THR A 107 0.91 25.33 -11.63
C THR A 107 2.24 26.06 -11.76
N LYS A 108 3.36 25.33 -11.78
CA LYS A 108 4.69 25.94 -11.95
C LYS A 108 4.84 26.67 -13.29
N MET A 109 4.30 26.09 -14.37
CA MET A 109 4.31 26.71 -15.70
C MET A 109 3.42 27.97 -15.76
N SER A 110 2.26 27.94 -15.10
CA SER A 110 1.34 29.08 -14.98
C SER A 110 1.89 30.22 -14.12
N LEU A 111 2.74 29.92 -13.14
CA LEU A 111 3.41 30.92 -12.29
C LEU A 111 4.61 31.55 -13.02
N LEU A 112 5.33 30.78 -13.83
CA LEU A 112 6.44 31.28 -14.66
C LEU A 112 5.99 32.17 -15.84
N SER A 113 4.71 32.14 -16.20
CA SER A 113 4.13 32.99 -17.24
C SER A 113 3.47 34.26 -16.71
N GLN A 114 3.48 34.50 -15.39
CA GLN A 114 3.01 35.78 -14.84
C GLN A 114 4.13 36.81 -15.06
N PRO A 115 3.89 37.94 -15.77
CA PRO A 115 4.89 38.99 -15.87
C PRO A 115 5.17 39.54 -14.47
N CYS A 116 6.45 39.60 -14.08
CA CYS A 116 6.88 40.41 -12.94
C CYS A 116 6.53 41.86 -13.27
N GLY A 117 5.46 42.37 -12.65
CA GLY A 117 5.16 43.80 -12.60
C GLY A 117 6.11 44.54 -11.68
#